data_AF-A0A2A5RKL2-F1
#
_entry.id   AF-A0A2A5RKL2-F1
#
_cell.length_a   1.000
_cell.length_b   1.000
_cell.length_c   1.000
_cell.angle_alpha   90.00
_cell.angle_beta   90.00
_cell.angle_gamma   90.00
#
_symmetry.space_group_name_H-M   'P 1'
#
loop_
_entity.id
_entity.type
_entity.pdbx_description
1 polymer ?
#
loop_
_entity_poly.entity_id
_entity_poly.type
_entity_poly.pdbx_seq_one_letter_code
_entity_poly.pdbx_strand_id
1 'polypeptide(L)' 'MSEVEQSFDSQRKKIVEYLEQEGKGNKDVIWAYENIKEPPYKFRKSDISSILNGNRKYTQSVKWLITFLIKYFDIE' A
#
# COMPACT_ATOMS: atom_id res chain seq x y z
N MET A 1 2.80 14.65 -13.16
CA MET A 1 3.09 13.42 -12.41
C MET A 1 4.33 12.81 -13.02
N SER A 2 5.38 12.56 -12.24
CA SER A 2 6.62 11.99 -12.77
C SER A 2 6.43 10.52 -13.20
N GLU A 3 7.28 9.99 -14.08
CA GLU A 3 7.27 8.57 -14.47
C GLU A 3 7.34 7.65 -13.23
N VAL A 4 8.13 8.04 -12.22
CA VAL A 4 8.22 7.35 -10.94
C VAL A 4 6.87 7.32 -10.22
N GLU A 5 6.17 8.45 -10.14
CA GLU A 5 4.85 8.50 -9.50
C GLU A 5 3.78 7.71 -10.28
N GLN A 6 3.86 7.68 -11.61
CA GLN A 6 2.98 6.84 -12.42
C GLN A 6 3.19 5.36 -12.16
N SER A 7 4.45 4.93 -12.00
CA SER A 7 4.80 3.55 -11.63
C SER A 7 4.21 3.16 -10.27
N PHE A 8 4.35 4.00 -9.25
CA PHE A 8 3.76 3.74 -7.94
C PHE A 8 2.23 3.75 -7.96
N ASP A 9 1.60 4.59 -8.79
CA ASP A 9 0.14 4.55 -8.97
C ASP A 9 -0.35 3.26 -9.61
N SER A 10 0.39 2.74 -10.61
CA SER A 10 0.10 1.43 -11.20
C SER A 10 0.22 0.31 -10.17
N GLN A 11 1.28 0.30 -9.35
CA GLN A 11 1.45 -0.69 -8.28
C GLN A 11 0.34 -0.60 -7.23
N ARG A 12 -0.05 0.62 -6.82
CA ARG A 12 -1.18 0.82 -5.91
C ARG A 12 -2.46 0.23 -6.48
N LYS A 13 -2.75 0.45 -7.76
CA LYS A 13 -3.94 -0.12 -8.44
C LYS A 13 -3.90 -1.64 -8.43
N LYS A 14 -2.76 -2.26 -8.77
CA LYS A 14 -2.58 -3.72 -8.70
C LYS A 14 -2.89 -4.26 -7.30
N ILE A 15 -2.45 -3.57 -6.24
CA ILE A 15 -2.78 -3.96 -4.85
C ILE A 15 -4.29 -3.94 -4.63
N VAL A 16 -4.98 -2.86 -5.03
CA VAL A 16 -6.43 -2.75 -4.85
C VAL A 16 -7.16 -3.86 -5.60
N GLU A 17 -6.81 -4.09 -6.87
CA GLU A 17 -7.38 -5.16 -7.70
C GLU A 17 -7.16 -6.54 -7.10
N TYR A 18 -5.95 -6.83 -6.61
CA TYR A 18 -5.63 -8.08 -5.91
C TYR A 18 -6.49 -8.27 -4.66
N LEU A 19 -6.61 -7.22 -3.83
CA LEU A 19 -7.43 -7.29 -2.62
C LEU A 19 -8.89 -7.59 -2.95
N GLU A 20 -9.45 -6.95 -3.98
CA GLU A 20 -10.81 -7.20 -4.44
C GLU A 20 -11.01 -8.64 -4.95
N GLN A 21 -10.09 -9.16 -5.76
CA GLN A 21 -10.14 -10.53 -6.29
C GLN A 21 -10.07 -11.58 -5.18
N GLU A 22 -9.25 -11.35 -4.16
CA GLU A 22 -9.03 -12.27 -3.04
C GLU A 22 -10.04 -12.10 -1.90
N GLY A 23 -11.02 -11.20 -2.04
CA GLY A 23 -11.97 -10.87 -0.97
C GLY A 23 -11.34 -10.25 0.28
N LYS A 24 -10.14 -9.67 0.12
CA LYS A 24 -9.38 -8.96 1.16
C LYS A 24 -9.73 -7.48 1.14
N GLY A 25 -9.43 -6.77 2.22
CA GLY A 25 -9.68 -5.33 2.30
C GLY A 25 -8.69 -4.60 3.19
N ASN A 26 -9.02 -3.35 3.53
CA ASN A 26 -8.15 -2.50 4.35
C ASN A 26 -7.77 -3.14 5.68
N LYS A 27 -8.63 -3.97 6.27
CA LYS A 27 -8.35 -4.69 7.53
C LYS A 27 -7.15 -5.64 7.39
N ASP A 28 -7.01 -6.30 6.24
CA ASP A 28 -5.96 -7.28 5.97
C ASP A 28 -4.62 -6.57 5.74
N VAL A 29 -4.66 -5.42 5.06
CA VAL A 29 -3.51 -4.52 4.90
C VAL A 29 -3.03 -3.96 6.25
N ILE A 30 -3.97 -3.51 7.09
CA ILE A 30 -3.67 -3.04 8.44
C ILE A 30 -3.03 -4.15 9.26
N TRP A 31 -3.60 -5.36 9.21
CA TRP A 31 -3.06 -6.51 9.93
C TRP A 31 -1.66 -6.86 9.46
N ALA A 32 -1.42 -6.94 8.14
CA ALA A 32 -0.10 -7.18 7.57
C ALA A 32 0.95 -6.17 8.07
N TYR A 33 0.56 -4.90 8.15
CA TYR A 33 1.42 -3.82 8.59
C TYR A 33 1.65 -3.80 10.12
N GLU A 34 0.62 -4.11 10.93
CA GLU A 34 0.73 -4.22 12.40
C GLU A 34 1.63 -5.41 12.84
N ASN A 35 1.79 -6.44 12.00
CA ASN A 35 2.66 -7.58 12.26
C ASN A 35 4.15 -7.33 11.94
N ILE A 36 4.51 -6.12 11.51
CA ILE A 36 5.91 -5.73 11.33
C ILE A 36 6.50 -5.37 12.70
N LYS A 37 7.56 -6.06 13.13
CA LYS A 37 8.19 -5.82 14.44
C LYS A 37 8.62 -4.37 14.64
N GLU A 38 9.22 -3.75 13.62
CA GLU A 38 9.75 -2.38 13.69
C GLU A 38 9.61 -1.67 12.32
N PRO A 39 8.43 -1.12 11.97
CA PRO A 39 8.26 -0.45 10.70
C PRO A 39 9.00 0.91 10.72
N PRO A 40 9.74 1.27 9.66
CA PRO A 40 10.52 2.53 9.60
C PRO A 40 9.64 3.78 9.55
N TYR A 41 8.36 3.62 9.19
CA TYR A 41 7.35 4.65 9.19
C TYR A 41 6.16 4.15 10.00
N LYS A 42 5.36 5.07 10.58
CA LYS A 42 4.11 4.76 11.27
C LYS A 42 2.93 5.32 10.48
N PHE A 43 2.01 4.47 10.06
CA PHE A 43 0.75 4.85 9.40
C PHE A 43 -0.43 4.64 10.33
N ARG A 44 -1.36 5.60 10.37
CA ARG A 44 -2.68 5.38 10.98
C ARG A 44 -3.54 4.53 10.04
N LYS A 45 -4.54 3.85 10.57
CA LYS A 45 -5.51 3.06 9.78
C LYS A 45 -6.17 3.91 8.68
N SER A 46 -6.50 5.16 8.98
CA SER A 46 -7.03 6.14 8.03
C SER A 46 -6.04 6.53 6.93
N ASP A 47 -4.73 6.53 7.24
CA ASP A 47 -3.69 6.83 6.26
C ASP A 47 -3.56 5.71 5.24
N ILE A 48 -3.57 4.45 5.69
CA ILE A 48 -3.53 3.27 4.80
C ILE A 48 -4.70 3.31 3.81
N SER A 49 -5.92 3.55 4.30
CA SER A 49 -7.08 3.69 3.42
C SER A 49 -6.93 4.86 2.43
N SER A 50 -6.42 6.00 2.89
CA SER A 50 -6.20 7.16 2.01
C SER A 50 -5.15 6.88 0.94
N ILE A 51 -4.09 6.13 1.26
CA ILE A 51 -3.04 5.73 0.33
C ILE A 51 -3.61 4.80 -0.74
N LEU A 52 -4.36 3.76 -0.34
CA LEU A 52 -4.94 2.79 -1.27
C LEU A 52 -5.98 3.42 -2.20
N ASN A 53 -6.72 4.42 -1.72
CA ASN A 53 -7.66 5.20 -2.53
C ASN A 53 -6.99 6.25 -3.44
N GLY A 54 -5.66 6.39 -3.39
CA GLY A 54 -4.93 7.38 -4.20
C GLY A 54 -5.05 8.83 -3.70
N ASN A 55 -5.55 9.05 -2.48
CA ASN A 55 -5.79 10.37 -1.89
C ASN A 55 -4.56 10.93 -1.13
N ARG A 56 -3.37 10.39 -1.38
CA ARG A 56 -2.11 10.78 -0.72
C ARG A 56 -1.01 10.93 -1.76
N LYS A 57 -0.13 11.91 -1.55
CA LYS A 57 1.10 12.08 -2.35
C LYS A 57 2.07 10.91 -2.11
N TYR A 58 2.78 10.48 -3.15
CA TYR A 58 3.80 9.42 -3.10
C TYR A 58 5.12 9.91 -2.45
N THR A 59 5.03 10.25 -1.16
CA THR A 59 6.19 10.50 -0.30
C THR A 59 7.02 9.22 -0.10
N GLN A 60 8.23 9.34 0.43
CA GLN A 60 9.11 8.18 0.67
C GLN A 60 8.44 7.10 1.53
N SER A 61 7.69 7.50 2.57
CA SER A 61 6.96 6.55 3.41
C SER A 61 5.85 5.83 2.64
N VAL A 62 5.07 6.55 1.83
CA VAL A 62 3.99 5.96 1.02
C VAL A 62 4.54 4.99 -0.02
N LYS A 63 5.63 5.37 -0.69
CA LYS A 63 6.34 4.50 -1.65
C LYS A 63 6.82 3.22 -0.96
N TRP A 64 7.42 3.36 0.22
CA TRP A 64 7.85 2.21 1.01
C TRP A 64 6.68 1.27 1.37
N LEU A 65 5.53 1.83 1.79
CA LEU A 65 4.35 1.02 2.09
C LEU A 65 3.86 0.24 0.87
N ILE A 66 3.77 0.89 -0.30
CA ILE A 66 3.36 0.23 -1.55
C ILE A 66 4.30 -0.91 -1.89
N THR A 67 5.62 -0.68 -1.85
CA THR A 67 6.61 -1.72 -2.09
C THR A 67 6.52 -2.86 -1.06
N PHE A 68 6.26 -2.55 0.21
CA PHE A 68 6.03 -3.57 1.24
C PHE A 68 4.83 -4.44 0.90
N LEU A 69 3.70 -3.85 0.51
CA LEU A 69 2.47 -4.60 0.21
C LEU A 69 2.60 -5.47 -1.04
N ILE A 70 3.25 -4.97 -2.09
CA ILE A 70 3.60 -5.76 -3.28
C ILE A 70 4.37 -7.02 -2.88
N LYS A 71 5.39 -6.88 -2.02
CA LYS A 71 6.20 -8.02 -1.56
C LYS A 71 5.45 -8.94 -0.61
N TYR A 72 4.64 -8.37 0.29
CA TYR A 72 3.93 -9.13 1.31
C TYR A 72 2.86 -10.04 0.69
N PHE A 73 2.14 -9.54 -0.32
CA PHE A 73 1.10 -10.26 -1.02
C PHE A 73 1.60 -11.01 -2.26
N ASP A 74 2.90 -10.94 -2.56
CA ASP A 74 3.53 -11.58 -3.72
C ASP A 74 2.84 -11.19 -5.06
N ILE A 75 2.62 -9.88 -5.24
CA ILE A 75 1.94 -9.32 -6.41
C ILE A 75 2.98 -8.96 -7.47
N GLU A 76 3.03 -9.69 -8.59
CA GLU A 76 3.92 -9.39 -9.73
C GLU A 76 3.39 -8.25 -10.65
#